data_AF-A0A1V6KA47-F1
#
_entry.id   AF-A0A1V6KA47-F1
#
_cell.length_a   1.000
_cell.length_b   1.000
_cell.length_c   1.000
_cell.angle_alpha   90.00
_cell.angle_beta   90.00
_cell.angle_gamma   90.00
#
_symmetry.space_group_name_H-M   'P 1'
#
loop_
_entity.id
_entity.type
_entity.pdbx_description
1 polymer ?
#
loop_
_entity_poly.entity_id
_entity_poly.type
_entity_poly.pdbx_seq_one_letter_code
_entity_poly.pdbx_strand_id
1 'polypeptide(L)'
;MILCDRLTKVYNGAPVVDDLCLEIPAGEGMNQNIYIMQKYICTCKMITTSTIPELSKLLAFLGNEQRLRILKSIADEEKYAREISEELSISRTLVNIYLKQLERMGLVTGTSRVTDDPPLMRRYYRAVPFELVVSLDAIKKTEE
;
A
#
# COMPACT_ATOMS: atom_id res chain seq x y z
N MET A 1 2.30 24.66 5.37
CA MET A 1 2.44 24.04 6.69
C MET A 1 1.13 23.30 6.96
N ILE A 2 1.03 22.05 6.52
CA ILE A 2 -0.10 21.17 6.83
C ILE A 2 0.44 20.24 7.93
N LEU A 3 0.05 20.52 9.18
CA LEU A 3 0.25 19.57 10.27
C LEU A 3 -0.63 18.36 9.95
N CYS A 4 0.00 17.22 9.66
CA CYS A 4 -0.69 15.96 9.64
C CYS A 4 -0.71 15.45 11.09
N ASP A 5 -1.80 15.72 11.81
CA ASP A 5 -2.01 15.36 13.22
C ASP A 5 -2.21 13.84 13.46
N ARG A 6 -1.67 12.97 12.61
CA ARG A 6 -1.72 11.51 12.80
C ARG A 6 -0.32 10.90 12.72
N LEU A 7 0.47 11.17 13.76
CA LEU A 7 1.61 10.34 14.11
C LEU A 7 1.15 9.33 15.16
N THR A 8 1.03 8.07 14.74
CA THR A 8 1.41 6.81 15.42
C THR A 8 0.56 5.65 14.85
N LYS A 9 1.07 4.45 14.48
CA LYS A 9 2.21 3.68 15.02
C LYS A 9 2.44 2.36 14.20
N VAL A 10 3.42 1.57 14.67
CA VAL A 10 4.14 0.39 14.13
C VAL A 10 3.35 -0.93 14.00
N TYR A 11 3.62 -1.75 12.95
CA TYR A 11 3.10 -3.12 12.76
C TYR A 11 4.19 -4.22 12.75
N ASN A 12 4.53 -4.72 13.94
CA ASN A 12 4.70 -6.13 14.36
C ASN A 12 5.04 -6.15 15.87
N GLY A 13 4.23 -5.41 16.63
CA GLY A 13 4.41 -5.05 18.05
C GLY A 13 3.45 -3.92 18.43
N ALA A 14 2.17 -4.13 18.12
CA ALA A 14 1.12 -3.16 17.77
C ALA A 14 0.83 -1.99 18.72
N PRO A 15 0.24 -0.92 18.15
CA PRO A 15 -0.86 -0.23 18.82
C PRO A 15 -1.94 0.32 17.86
N VAL A 16 -3.14 0.33 18.43
CA VAL A 16 -4.45 0.64 17.87
C VAL A 16 -4.77 2.12 18.11
N VAL A 17 -5.57 2.73 17.22
CA VAL A 17 -6.16 4.06 17.45
C VAL A 17 -7.38 3.91 18.37
N ASP A 18 -7.25 4.36 19.62
CA ASP A 18 -8.42 4.74 20.40
C ASP A 18 -8.57 6.27 20.28
N ASP A 19 -9.79 6.69 19.96
CA ASP A 19 -10.22 8.08 20.01
C ASP A 19 -9.96 8.67 21.41
N LEU A 20 -9.01 9.60 21.54
CA LEU A 20 -9.12 10.88 22.27
C LEU A 20 -7.76 11.59 22.35
N CYS A 21 -7.80 12.91 22.23
CA CYS A 21 -6.72 13.87 22.40
C CYS A 21 -5.83 13.62 23.64
N LEU A 22 -4.53 13.96 23.56
CA LEU A 22 -3.86 14.68 24.65
C LEU A 22 -2.62 15.45 24.14
N GLU A 23 -2.52 16.70 24.60
CA GLU A 23 -1.49 17.70 24.32
C GLU A 23 -0.08 17.25 24.78
N ILE A 24 0.99 17.66 24.07
CA ILE A 24 2.37 17.59 24.57
C ILE A 24 3.00 18.99 24.48
N PRO A 25 3.53 19.57 25.58
CA PRO A 25 4.10 20.91 25.60
C PRO A 25 5.51 20.93 24.99
N ALA A 26 5.89 22.11 24.51
CA ALA A 26 7.17 22.41 23.88
C ALA A 26 8.36 22.16 24.81
N GLY A 27 9.39 21.47 24.29
CA GLY A 27 10.69 21.31 24.95
C GLY A 27 11.75 20.87 23.94
N GLU A 28 12.81 21.68 23.84
CA GLU A 28 13.83 21.69 22.80
C GLU A 28 14.72 20.44 22.74
N GLY A 29 15.08 20.04 21.51
CA GLY A 29 16.05 18.99 21.25
C GLY A 29 16.12 18.62 19.76
N MET A 30 16.81 19.43 18.96
CA MET A 30 17.06 19.14 17.54
C MET A 30 17.81 17.80 17.40
N ASN A 31 17.11 16.77 16.91
CA ASN A 31 17.66 15.44 16.64
C ASN A 31 17.71 15.19 15.13
N GLN A 32 18.88 14.77 14.60
CA GLN A 32 19.06 14.33 13.21
C GLN A 32 18.11 13.18 12.80
N ASN A 33 17.56 12.47 13.79
CA ASN A 33 16.54 11.44 13.63
C ASN A 33 15.20 11.99 13.09
N ILE A 34 14.91 13.27 13.31
CA ILE A 34 13.74 13.96 12.77
C ILE A 34 13.86 14.03 11.24
N TYR A 35 15.05 14.33 10.69
CA TYR A 35 15.25 14.47 9.23
C TYR A 35 15.11 13.13 8.46
N ILE A 36 15.41 12.00 9.09
CA ILE A 36 15.20 10.67 8.50
C ILE A 36 13.71 10.31 8.56
N MET A 37 13.07 10.47 9.73
CA MET A 37 11.62 10.27 9.90
C MET A 37 10.76 11.19 9.03
N GLN A 38 11.25 12.39 8.73
CA GLN A 38 10.63 13.38 7.85
C GLN A 38 10.74 12.97 6.36
N LYS A 39 11.76 12.19 6.00
CA LYS A 39 11.90 11.60 4.66
C LYS A 39 10.97 10.40 4.48
N TYR A 40 10.66 9.68 5.56
CA TYR A 40 9.62 8.64 5.65
C TYR A 40 8.19 9.18 5.81
N ILE A 41 7.95 10.49 5.64
CA ILE A 41 6.61 11.06 5.35
C ILE A 41 6.09 10.57 3.96
N CYS A 42 6.63 9.45 3.48
CA CYS A 42 6.54 8.86 2.15
C CYS A 42 5.10 8.48 1.80
N THR A 43 4.38 9.40 1.16
CA THR A 43 3.44 9.13 0.05
C THR A 43 2.51 7.93 0.24
N CYS A 44 1.99 7.71 1.45
CA CYS A 44 0.99 6.68 1.66
C CYS A 44 -0.32 7.17 1.06
N LYS A 45 -0.80 6.50 0.02
CA LYS A 45 -2.06 6.84 -0.63
C LYS A 45 -3.21 6.40 0.27
N MET A 46 -3.96 7.35 0.82
CA MET A 46 -5.24 7.05 1.44
C MET A 46 -6.23 6.63 0.35
N ILE A 47 -6.78 5.43 0.46
CA ILE A 47 -7.86 4.98 -0.42
C ILE A 47 -9.19 5.38 0.21
N THR A 48 -9.91 6.28 -0.44
CA THR A 48 -11.25 6.73 -0.05
C THR A 48 -12.25 6.41 -1.16
N THR A 49 -13.45 5.99 -0.78
CA THR A 49 -14.58 5.75 -1.70
C THR A 49 -15.73 6.70 -1.34
N SER A 50 -16.49 7.17 -2.32
CA SER A 50 -17.61 8.10 -2.08
C SER A 50 -18.95 7.41 -1.90
N THR A 51 -19.12 6.20 -2.43
CA THR A 51 -20.41 5.47 -2.39
C THR A 51 -20.30 4.06 -1.80
N ILE A 52 -21.42 3.52 -1.29
CA ILE A 52 -21.49 2.14 -0.78
C ILE A 52 -21.13 1.10 -1.85
N PRO A 53 -21.61 1.17 -3.11
CA PRO A 53 -21.24 0.21 -4.14
C PRO A 53 -19.75 0.24 -4.49
N GLU A 54 -19.10 1.41 -4.46
CA GLU A 54 -17.65 1.52 -4.69
C GLU A 54 -16.85 0.89 -3.55
N LEU A 55 -17.24 1.17 -2.29
CA LEU A 55 -16.61 0.54 -1.13
C LEU A 55 -16.74 -0.98 -1.19
N SER A 56 -17.93 -1.49 -1.47
CA SER A 56 -18.19 -2.93 -1.62
C SER A 56 -17.33 -3.55 -2.74
N LYS A 57 -17.23 -2.90 -3.91
CA LYS A 57 -16.38 -3.37 -5.03
C LYS A 57 -14.90 -3.40 -4.64
N LEU A 58 -14.40 -2.36 -3.97
CA LEU A 58 -13.02 -2.29 -3.50
C LEU A 58 -12.72 -3.41 -2.50
N LEU A 59 -13.60 -3.63 -1.53
CA LEU A 59 -13.46 -4.69 -0.54
C LEU A 59 -13.54 -6.09 -1.17
N ALA A 60 -14.47 -6.32 -2.09
CA ALA A 60 -14.55 -7.57 -2.84
C ALA A 60 -13.28 -7.81 -3.70
N PHE A 61 -12.69 -6.73 -4.22
CA PHE A 61 -11.44 -6.81 -4.96
C PHE A 61 -10.25 -7.18 -4.04
N LEU A 62 -10.10 -6.50 -2.91
CA LEU A 62 -9.00 -6.79 -1.97
C LEU A 62 -9.22 -8.07 -1.15
N GLY A 63 -10.46 -8.55 -1.00
CA GLY A 63 -10.81 -9.76 -0.27
C GLY A 63 -10.34 -11.07 -0.91
N ASN A 64 -9.60 -11.00 -2.02
CA ASN A 64 -8.97 -12.17 -2.63
C ASN A 64 -7.56 -12.38 -2.04
N GLU A 65 -7.39 -13.50 -1.34
CA GLU A 65 -6.13 -13.86 -0.67
C GLU A 65 -4.92 -13.84 -1.61
N GLN A 66 -5.06 -14.34 -2.85
CA GLN A 66 -3.95 -14.40 -3.79
C GLN A 66 -3.49 -13.01 -4.24
N ARG A 67 -4.41 -12.05 -4.38
CA ARG A 67 -4.05 -10.65 -4.66
C ARG A 67 -3.27 -10.04 -3.50
N LEU A 68 -3.69 -10.30 -2.26
CA LEU A 68 -2.99 -9.83 -1.07
C LEU A 68 -1.60 -10.47 -0.95
N ARG A 69 -1.47 -11.76 -1.27
CA ARG A 69 -0.17 -12.45 -1.32
C ARG A 69 0.76 -11.85 -2.37
N ILE A 70 0.24 -11.48 -3.55
CA ILE A 70 1.04 -10.77 -4.57
C ILE A 70 1.48 -9.40 -4.03
N LEU A 71 0.57 -8.59 -3.49
CA LEU A 71 0.91 -7.28 -2.92
C LEU A 71 2.00 -7.40 -1.84
N LYS A 72 1.88 -8.40 -0.95
CA LYS A 72 2.89 -8.71 0.06
C LYS A 72 4.24 -9.06 -0.56
N SER A 73 4.26 -9.90 -1.59
CA SER A 73 5.49 -10.33 -2.26
C SER A 73 6.27 -9.16 -2.88
N ILE A 74 5.58 -8.11 -3.33
CA ILE A 74 6.19 -6.93 -3.99
C ILE A 74 6.14 -5.64 -3.16
N ALA A 75 5.96 -5.76 -1.84
CA ALA A 75 5.86 -4.62 -0.92
C ALA A 75 7.22 -3.94 -0.73
N ASP A 76 8.24 -4.72 -0.39
CA ASP A 76 9.58 -4.21 -0.07
C ASP A 76 10.49 -4.14 -1.32
N GLU A 77 10.34 -5.12 -2.20
CA GLU A 77 11.20 -5.29 -3.39
C GLU A 77 10.35 -5.41 -4.66
N GLU A 78 10.89 -4.90 -5.77
CA GLU A 78 10.22 -5.07 -7.05
C GLU A 78 10.56 -6.44 -7.64
N LYS A 79 9.56 -7.11 -8.23
CA LYS A 79 9.73 -8.46 -8.80
C LYS A 79 9.08 -8.54 -10.17
N TYR A 80 9.55 -9.44 -11.03
CA TYR A 80 8.86 -9.77 -12.28
C TYR A 80 7.92 -10.97 -12.10
N ALA A 81 6.97 -11.13 -13.02
CA ALA A 81 5.86 -12.10 -12.88
C ALA A 81 6.31 -13.56 -12.66
N ARG A 82 7.50 -13.94 -13.15
CA ARG A 82 8.06 -15.28 -12.94
C ARG A 82 8.52 -15.49 -11.49
N GLU A 83 9.20 -14.53 -10.86
CA GLU A 83 9.61 -14.63 -9.45
C GLU A 83 8.40 -14.79 -8.54
N ILE A 84 7.38 -13.95 -8.75
CA ILE A 84 6.13 -13.98 -7.97
C ILE A 84 5.41 -15.33 -8.14
N SER A 85 5.41 -15.88 -9.35
CA SER A 85 4.82 -17.18 -9.66
C SER A 85 5.54 -18.33 -8.94
N GLU A 86 6.87 -18.30 -8.92
CA GLU A 86 7.71 -19.30 -8.26
C GLU A 86 7.57 -19.20 -6.73
N GLU A 87 7.59 -17.99 -6.18
CA GLU A 87 7.41 -17.72 -4.74
C GLU A 87 6.03 -18.15 -4.23
N LEU A 88 4.96 -17.79 -4.95
CA LEU A 88 3.59 -18.05 -4.50
C LEU A 88 3.02 -19.38 -4.99
N SER A 89 3.78 -20.15 -5.79
CA SER A 89 3.34 -21.42 -6.38
C SER A 89 2.01 -21.32 -7.16
N ILE A 90 1.80 -20.20 -7.85
CA ILE A 90 0.64 -19.96 -8.73
C ILE A 90 1.09 -19.76 -10.18
N SER A 91 0.20 -19.98 -11.15
CA SER A 91 0.58 -19.89 -12.55
C SER A 91 1.00 -18.46 -12.95
N ARG A 92 2.02 -18.36 -13.81
CA ARG A 92 2.50 -17.07 -14.35
C ARG A 92 1.38 -16.30 -15.05
N THR A 93 0.46 -16.99 -15.71
CA THR A 93 -0.72 -16.39 -16.35
C THR A 93 -1.61 -15.70 -15.31
N LEU A 94 -1.88 -16.36 -14.19
CA LEU A 94 -2.71 -15.79 -13.12
C LEU A 94 -2.04 -14.58 -12.46
N VAL A 95 -0.73 -14.66 -12.20
CA VAL A 95 0.07 -13.52 -11.71
C VAL A 95 -0.08 -12.31 -12.64
N ASN A 96 0.09 -12.50 -13.95
CA ASN A 96 -0.06 -11.41 -14.92
C ASN A 96 -1.47 -10.80 -14.94
N ILE A 97 -2.52 -11.62 -14.77
CA ILE A 97 -3.90 -11.14 -14.67
C ILE A 97 -4.05 -10.27 -13.41
N TYR A 98 -3.59 -10.74 -12.26
CA TYR A 98 -3.71 -10.01 -11.00
C TYR A 98 -2.87 -8.74 -11.00
N LEU A 99 -1.64 -8.75 -11.49
CA LEU A 99 -0.80 -7.55 -11.62
C LEU A 99 -1.47 -6.49 -12.51
N LYS A 100 -2.04 -6.88 -13.66
CA LYS A 100 -2.79 -5.96 -14.52
C LYS A 100 -4.00 -5.36 -13.81
N GLN A 101 -4.72 -6.15 -13.00
CA GLN A 101 -5.87 -5.68 -12.24
C GLN A 101 -5.44 -4.70 -11.13
N LEU A 102 -4.39 -5.05 -10.39
CA LEU A 102 -3.84 -4.23 -9.32
C LEU A 102 -3.27 -2.89 -9.84
N GLU A 103 -2.61 -2.93 -11.01
CA GLU A 103 -2.09 -1.73 -11.68
C GLU A 103 -3.21 -0.80 -12.14
N ARG A 104 -4.33 -1.34 -12.67
CA ARG A 104 -5.52 -0.53 -13.00
C ARG A 104 -6.13 0.17 -11.79
N MET A 105 -6.01 -0.43 -10.61
CA MET A 105 -6.47 0.19 -9.35
C MET A 105 -5.42 1.13 -8.73
N GLY A 106 -4.25 1.25 -9.36
CA GLY A 106 -3.15 2.07 -8.86
C GLY A 106 -2.55 1.55 -7.54
N LEU A 107 -2.70 0.25 -7.26
CA LEU A 107 -2.10 -0.42 -6.09
C LEU A 107 -0.72 -0.99 -6.41
N VAL A 108 -0.38 -1.10 -7.69
CA VAL A 108 0.89 -1.61 -8.20
C VAL A 108 1.35 -0.73 -9.35
N THR A 109 2.66 -0.55 -9.48
CA THR A 109 3.29 0.08 -10.65
C THR A 109 4.17 -0.94 -11.36
N GLY A 110 4.15 -0.93 -12.70
CA GLY A 110 5.00 -1.76 -13.54
C GLY A 110 5.99 -0.92 -14.35
N THR A 111 7.28 -1.24 -14.26
CA THR A 111 8.35 -0.60 -15.07
C THR A 111 9.02 -1.63 -15.95
N SER A 112 9.09 -1.37 -17.26
CA SER A 112 9.85 -2.20 -18.19
C SER A 112 11.32 -1.79 -18.20
N ARG A 113 12.21 -2.77 -18.06
CA ARG A 113 13.66 -2.59 -18.19
C ARG A 113 14.21 -3.63 -19.15
N VAL A 114 15.23 -3.26 -19.92
CA VAL A 114 15.99 -4.20 -20.72
C VAL A 114 17.11 -4.73 -19.82
N THR A 115 17.18 -6.05 -19.67
CA THR A 115 18.36 -6.65 -19.02
C THR A 115 19.48 -6.76 -20.02
N ASP A 116 20.69 -6.40 -19.61
CA ASP A 116 21.86 -6.60 -20.44
C ASP A 116 22.25 -8.10 -20.42
N ASP A 117 22.43 -8.65 -21.62
CA ASP A 117 22.98 -9.98 -21.91
C ASP A 117 22.25 -11.24 -21.32
N PRO A 118 21.39 -11.93 -22.10
CA PRO A 118 20.84 -11.52 -23.39
C PRO A 118 19.84 -10.36 -23.21
N PRO A 119 19.73 -9.46 -24.21
CA PRO A 119 18.77 -8.36 -24.19
C PRO A 119 17.34 -8.91 -24.14
N LEU A 120 16.75 -8.87 -22.95
CA LEU A 120 15.38 -9.30 -22.71
C LEU A 120 14.63 -8.17 -22.01
N MET A 121 13.50 -7.78 -22.57
CA MET A 121 12.62 -6.83 -21.89
C MET A 121 11.90 -7.55 -20.75
N ARG A 122 12.19 -7.14 -19.51
CA ARG A 122 11.50 -7.62 -18.31
C ARG A 122 10.70 -6.49 -17.69
N ARG A 123 9.48 -6.80 -17.26
CA ARG A 123 8.64 -5.85 -16.52
C ARG A 123 8.69 -6.19 -15.04
N TYR A 124 9.13 -5.23 -14.25
CA TYR A 124 9.24 -5.28 -12.80
C TYR A 124 8.04 -4.58 -12.18
N TYR A 125 7.52 -5.14 -11.10
CA TYR A 125 6.33 -4.67 -10.42
C TYR A 125 6.63 -4.37 -8.95
N ARG A 126 6.12 -3.25 -8.46
CA ARG A 126 6.23 -2.84 -7.05
C ARG A 126 4.87 -2.36 -6.54
N ALA A 127 4.52 -2.73 -5.30
CA ALA A 127 3.32 -2.21 -4.66
C ALA A 127 3.46 -0.71 -4.38
N VAL A 128 2.36 0.03 -4.54
CA VAL A 128 2.27 1.42 -4.10
C VAL A 128 1.88 1.42 -2.62
N PRO A 129 2.57 2.15 -1.73
CA PRO A 129 2.13 2.28 -0.34
C PRO A 129 0.71 2.87 -0.25
N PHE A 130 -0.21 2.17 0.41
CA PHE A 130 -1.58 2.62 0.58
C PHE A 130 -2.17 2.20 1.93
N GLU A 131 -3.18 2.94 2.37
CA GLU A 131 -3.99 2.61 3.54
C GLU A 131 -5.48 2.57 3.17
N LEU A 132 -6.18 1.57 3.71
CA LEU A 132 -7.62 1.44 3.64
C LEU A 132 -8.18 1.32 5.05
N VAL A 133 -8.98 2.30 5.46
CA VAL A 133 -9.64 2.32 6.77
C VAL A 133 -11.13 2.15 6.56
N VAL A 134 -11.69 1.07 7.11
CA VAL A 134 -13.14 0.82 7.13
C VAL A 134 -13.62 0.90 8.57
N SER A 135 -14.42 1.92 8.86
CA SER A 135 -15.06 2.13 10.16
C SER A 135 -16.55 2.40 9.97
N LEU A 136 -17.33 2.28 11.04
CA LEU A 136 -18.76 2.63 11.01
C LEU A 136 -18.97 4.08 10.56
N ASP A 137 -18.09 5.00 10.97
CA ASP A 137 -18.18 6.40 10.55
C ASP A 137 -17.81 6.61 9.08
N ALA A 138 -16.87 5.81 8.54
CA ALA A 138 -16.56 5.83 7.11
C ALA A 138 -17.77 5.37 6.28
N ILE A 139 -18.48 4.34 6.73
CA ILE A 139 -19.68 3.80 6.07
C ILE A 139 -20.86 4.78 6.19
N LYS A 140 -21.01 5.48 7.33
CA LYS A 140 -22.05 6.52 7.47
C LYS A 140 -21.85 7.72 6.56
N LYS A 141 -20.60 8.02 6.19
CA LYS A 141 -20.22 9.17 5.36
C LYS A 141 -20.33 8.88 3.86
N THR A 142 -20.43 7.63 3.45
CA THR A 142 -20.63 7.27 2.04
C THR A 142 -22.06 7.57 1.60
N GLU A 143 -22.18 8.09 0.39
CA GLU A 143 -23.45 8.28 -0.31
C GLU A 143 -24.00 6.92 -0.79
N GLU A 144 -25.31 6.87 -1.03
CA GLU A 144 -26.03 5.65 -1.41
C GLU A 144 -25.86 5.29 -2.90
#